data_AF-K1T9J4-F1
#
_entry.id   AF-K1T9J4-F1
#
_cell.length_a   1.000
_cell.length_b   1.000
_cell.length_c   1.000
_cell.angle_alpha   90.00
_cell.angle_beta   90.00
_cell.angle_gamma   90.00
#
_symmetry.space_group_name_H-M   'P 1'
#
loop_
_entity.id
_entity.type
_entity.pdbx_description
1 polymer ?
#
loop_
_entity_poly.entity_id
_entity_poly.type
_entity_poly.pdbx_seq_one_letter_code
_entity_poly.pdbx_strand_id
1 'polypeptide(L)'
;KELAEECQKQGIKLHFYYSHLDWFRDDYPEGNTGHGTGRPKGHGNWASYYKFMNKQLTELLTNYGPVGAIWFDGIWDQPTNFNWQLEEQYALIHKLQPSCLIGNNHHRTPYAGEDFQMFERDLPGENKAGFSAGQGISELPLETCETMNGMWGYRIEDQNYKSPKELIHYLVKAAGKNANLLMNIGPQPNGELPATAVEHLKQVGKWMNQYGETIYGTRGGDVVPHTWGVSTRKGDRLFIHILDLQDDALYIPLKAKVKKAIQ
;
A
#
# COMPACT_ATOMS: atom_id res chain seq x y z
N LYS A 1 -11.36 12.90 -11.87
CA LYS A 1 -12.10 14.00 -11.18
C LYS A 1 -13.29 13.43 -10.42
N GLU A 2 -14.18 12.68 -11.09
CA GLU A 2 -15.32 12.00 -10.46
C GLU A 2 -14.95 11.20 -9.20
N LEU A 3 -13.88 10.40 -9.24
CA LEU A 3 -13.41 9.65 -8.07
C LEU A 3 -13.02 10.57 -6.89
N ALA A 4 -12.38 11.71 -7.16
CA ALA A 4 -11.98 12.66 -6.11
C ALA A 4 -13.21 13.28 -5.43
N GLU A 5 -14.20 13.66 -6.23
CA GLU A 5 -15.46 14.24 -5.75
C GLU A 5 -16.24 13.22 -4.89
N GLU A 6 -16.33 11.96 -5.33
CA GLU A 6 -17.01 10.92 -4.56
C GLU A 6 -16.23 10.53 -3.30
N CYS A 7 -14.89 10.45 -3.34
CA CYS A 7 -14.06 10.26 -2.14
C CYS A 7 -14.34 11.34 -1.10
N GLN A 8 -14.38 12.62 -1.50
CA GLN A 8 -14.68 13.72 -0.61
C GLN A 8 -16.09 13.61 -0.01
N LYS A 9 -17.09 13.30 -0.84
CA LYS A 9 -18.47 13.11 -0.40
C LYS A 9 -18.63 11.98 0.62
N GLN A 10 -17.84 10.91 0.48
CA GLN A 10 -17.85 9.76 1.38
C GLN A 10 -16.90 9.91 2.59
N GLY A 11 -16.15 11.01 2.69
CA GLY A 11 -15.16 11.21 3.75
C GLY A 11 -13.95 10.27 3.66
N ILE A 12 -13.66 9.76 2.46
CA ILE A 12 -12.51 8.89 2.16
C ILE A 12 -11.36 9.76 1.66
N LYS A 13 -10.16 9.59 2.24
CA LYS A 13 -8.97 10.31 1.78
C LYS A 13 -8.55 9.79 0.39
N LEU A 14 -8.32 10.70 -0.54
CA LEU A 14 -7.82 10.38 -1.88
C LEU A 14 -6.29 10.34 -1.88
N HIS A 15 -5.72 9.21 -2.26
CA HIS A 15 -4.29 9.06 -2.54
C HIS A 15 -4.12 8.79 -4.05
N PHE A 16 -3.05 9.30 -4.65
CA PHE A 16 -2.74 9.04 -6.06
C PHE A 16 -1.53 8.10 -6.18
N TYR A 17 -1.69 7.03 -6.95
CA TYR A 17 -0.55 6.29 -7.51
C TYR A 17 0.05 7.10 -8.66
N TYR A 18 1.37 7.20 -8.73
CA TYR A 18 2.07 7.86 -9.83
C TYR A 18 3.31 7.06 -10.24
N SER A 19 3.38 6.67 -11.51
CA SER A 19 4.55 5.99 -12.07
C SER A 19 5.62 7.00 -12.47
N HIS A 20 6.82 6.87 -11.92
CA HIS A 20 8.02 7.60 -12.35
C HIS A 20 8.49 7.20 -13.74
N LEU A 21 8.24 5.95 -14.14
CA LEU A 21 8.54 5.46 -15.49
C LEU A 21 7.38 5.77 -16.44
N ASP A 22 7.70 5.94 -17.72
CA ASP A 22 6.70 6.10 -18.79
C ASP A 22 7.21 5.45 -20.08
N TRP A 23 6.63 4.30 -20.42
CA TRP A 23 7.03 3.54 -21.61
C TRP A 23 6.46 4.08 -22.93
N PHE A 24 5.64 5.13 -22.88
CA PHE A 24 5.05 5.75 -24.07
C PHE A 24 5.85 6.97 -24.53
N ARG A 25 6.24 7.85 -23.61
CA ARG A 25 6.92 9.10 -23.95
C ARG A 25 8.35 8.87 -24.45
N ASP A 26 8.71 9.54 -25.53
CA ASP A 26 10.03 9.50 -26.16
C ASP A 26 11.13 10.22 -25.35
N ASP A 27 10.76 11.16 -24.50
CA ASP A 27 11.67 11.92 -23.64
C ASP A 27 11.99 11.27 -22.29
N TYR A 28 11.23 10.28 -21.81
CA TYR A 28 11.62 9.48 -20.65
C TYR A 28 12.87 8.65 -20.99
N PRO A 29 14.01 8.68 -20.28
CA PRO A 29 15.17 7.85 -20.67
C PRO A 29 14.82 6.35 -20.80
N GLU A 30 15.36 5.67 -21.81
CA GLU A 30 15.13 4.22 -21.98
C GLU A 30 15.64 3.46 -20.74
N GLY A 31 14.74 2.71 -20.09
CA GLY A 31 15.04 1.93 -18.89
C GLY A 31 15.26 0.45 -19.18
N ASN A 32 15.25 -0.35 -18.12
CA ASN A 32 15.44 -1.81 -18.16
C ASN A 32 14.15 -2.57 -18.54
N THR A 33 13.01 -1.89 -18.61
CA THR A 33 11.71 -2.46 -18.95
C THR A 33 11.02 -1.68 -20.06
N GLY A 34 9.77 -2.04 -20.39
CA GLY A 34 9.03 -1.41 -21.49
C GLY A 34 9.58 -1.71 -22.88
N HIS A 35 10.49 -2.68 -23.01
CA HIS A 35 10.96 -3.12 -24.32
C HIS A 35 9.81 -3.75 -25.11
N GLY A 36 9.67 -3.35 -26.38
CA GLY A 36 8.62 -3.88 -27.27
C GLY A 36 7.29 -3.14 -27.24
N THR A 37 7.20 -2.00 -26.55
CA THR A 37 5.99 -1.13 -26.57
C THR A 37 5.79 -0.35 -27.87
N GLY A 38 6.69 -0.53 -28.85
CA GLY A 38 6.67 0.24 -30.11
C GLY A 38 7.32 1.62 -30.00
N ARG A 39 7.89 1.95 -28.84
CA ARG A 39 8.57 3.23 -28.60
C ARG A 39 9.88 3.34 -29.42
N PRO A 40 10.16 4.51 -30.04
CA PRO A 40 11.43 4.76 -30.73
C PRO A 40 12.65 4.61 -29.81
N LYS A 41 13.68 3.90 -30.27
CA LYS A 41 14.93 3.63 -29.52
C LYS A 41 15.92 4.79 -29.61
N GLY A 42 16.80 4.90 -28.61
CA GLY A 42 17.90 5.87 -28.62
C GLY A 42 17.46 7.32 -28.36
N HIS A 43 16.25 7.51 -27.86
CA HIS A 43 15.70 8.80 -27.44
C HIS A 43 15.61 8.87 -25.91
N GLY A 44 15.76 10.07 -25.37
CA GLY A 44 15.69 10.32 -23.94
C GLY A 44 16.16 11.73 -23.62
N ASN A 45 15.37 12.47 -22.87
CA ASN A 45 15.70 13.78 -22.36
C ASN A 45 15.09 13.91 -20.96
N TRP A 46 15.85 13.47 -19.97
CA TRP A 46 15.42 13.48 -18.57
C TRP A 46 14.95 14.87 -18.12
N ALA A 47 15.64 15.95 -18.50
CA ALA A 47 15.24 17.30 -18.12
C ALA A 47 13.84 17.69 -18.68
N SER A 48 13.52 17.25 -19.91
CA SER A 48 12.19 17.42 -20.50
C SER A 48 11.14 16.59 -19.74
N TYR A 49 11.41 15.30 -19.55
CA TYR A 49 10.47 14.39 -18.90
C TYR A 49 10.24 14.75 -17.42
N TYR A 50 11.28 15.09 -16.67
CA TYR A 50 11.20 15.55 -15.28
C TYR A 50 10.32 16.80 -15.15
N LYS A 51 10.47 17.76 -16.10
CA LYS A 51 9.60 18.95 -16.16
C LYS A 51 8.14 18.58 -16.46
N PHE A 52 7.91 17.60 -17.33
CA PHE A 52 6.57 17.08 -17.61
C PHE A 52 5.95 16.40 -16.38
N MET A 53 6.68 15.49 -15.74
CA MET A 53 6.26 14.79 -14.53
C MET A 53 5.89 15.76 -13.41
N ASN A 54 6.73 16.77 -13.15
CA ASN A 54 6.43 17.77 -12.12
C ASN A 54 5.23 18.67 -12.47
N LYS A 55 4.94 18.88 -13.76
CA LYS A 55 3.68 19.52 -14.17
C LYS A 55 2.48 18.63 -13.87
N GLN A 56 2.54 17.34 -14.18
CA GLN A 56 1.45 16.41 -13.86
C GLN A 56 1.21 16.30 -12.35
N LEU A 57 2.29 16.20 -11.55
CA LEU A 57 2.17 16.24 -10.09
C LEU A 57 1.53 17.54 -9.61
N THR A 58 1.90 18.68 -10.21
CA THR A 58 1.25 19.97 -9.91
C THR A 58 -0.25 19.91 -10.20
N GLU A 59 -0.65 19.41 -11.38
CA GLU A 59 -2.07 19.26 -11.74
C GLU A 59 -2.83 18.36 -10.77
N LEU A 60 -2.25 17.22 -10.39
CA LEU A 60 -2.83 16.28 -9.41
C LEU A 60 -3.01 16.93 -8.03
N LEU A 61 -2.04 17.72 -7.59
CA LEU A 61 -2.01 18.32 -6.25
C LEU A 61 -2.78 19.65 -6.17
N THR A 62 -3.15 20.28 -7.29
CA THR A 62 -3.91 21.54 -7.28
C THR A 62 -5.34 21.40 -7.77
N ASN A 63 -5.67 20.41 -8.61
CA ASN A 63 -6.96 20.36 -9.29
C ASN A 63 -7.97 19.35 -8.69
N TYR A 64 -7.57 18.59 -7.67
CA TYR A 64 -8.35 17.47 -7.11
C TYR A 64 -8.68 17.60 -5.62
N GLY A 65 -8.46 18.79 -5.03
CA GLY A 65 -8.69 19.04 -3.61
C GLY A 65 -7.55 18.50 -2.72
N PRO A 66 -7.81 18.26 -1.42
CA PRO A 66 -6.81 17.71 -0.51
C PRO A 66 -6.40 16.28 -0.91
N VAL A 67 -5.11 16.08 -1.16
CA VAL A 67 -4.52 14.77 -1.48
C VAL A 67 -3.81 14.23 -0.25
N GLY A 68 -4.16 13.00 0.17
CA GLY A 68 -3.61 12.38 1.36
C GLY A 68 -2.21 11.79 1.16
N ALA A 69 -1.93 11.24 -0.02
CA ALA A 69 -0.60 10.73 -0.36
C ALA A 69 -0.34 10.70 -1.88
N ILE A 70 0.94 10.78 -2.25
CA ILE A 70 1.46 10.32 -3.55
C ILE A 70 2.22 9.01 -3.32
N TRP A 71 1.73 7.96 -3.96
CA TRP A 71 2.26 6.61 -3.92
C TRP A 71 3.03 6.38 -5.22
N PHE A 72 4.35 6.54 -5.16
CA PHE A 72 5.24 6.42 -6.31
C PHE A 72 5.63 4.98 -6.61
N ASP A 73 5.98 4.74 -7.87
CA ASP A 73 6.51 3.46 -8.35
C ASP A 73 7.38 3.66 -9.59
N GLY A 74 8.21 2.68 -9.91
CA GLY A 74 8.90 2.61 -11.21
C GLY A 74 10.34 3.10 -11.22
N ILE A 75 10.88 3.62 -10.11
CA ILE A 75 12.28 4.06 -10.10
C ILE A 75 13.28 2.92 -10.32
N TRP A 76 12.83 1.68 -10.10
CA TRP A 76 13.58 0.44 -10.35
C TRP A 76 13.84 0.19 -11.84
N ASP A 77 13.17 0.91 -12.73
CA ASP A 77 13.38 0.82 -14.18
C ASP A 77 14.73 1.40 -14.63
N GLN A 78 15.31 2.33 -13.88
CA GLN A 78 16.62 2.93 -14.19
C GLN A 78 17.76 2.28 -13.39
N PRO A 79 19.01 2.39 -13.86
CA PRO A 79 20.19 2.02 -13.09
C PRO A 79 20.23 2.69 -11.71
N THR A 80 20.86 2.05 -10.73
CA THR A 80 20.86 2.51 -9.34
C THR A 80 21.53 3.87 -9.12
N ASN A 81 22.38 4.32 -10.05
CA ASN A 81 23.05 5.62 -10.02
C ASN A 81 22.30 6.71 -10.81
N PHE A 82 21.10 6.43 -11.34
CA PHE A 82 20.29 7.42 -12.02
C PHE A 82 19.79 8.49 -11.03
N ASN A 83 19.98 9.76 -11.36
CA ASN A 83 19.52 10.86 -10.53
C ASN A 83 18.05 11.21 -10.85
N TRP A 84 17.14 10.65 -10.05
CA TRP A 84 15.70 10.92 -10.11
C TRP A 84 15.30 12.32 -9.60
N GLN A 85 16.21 13.09 -9.01
CA GLN A 85 15.94 14.42 -8.44
C GLN A 85 14.78 14.39 -7.43
N LEU A 86 14.77 13.37 -6.58
CA LEU A 86 13.67 13.12 -5.62
C LEU A 86 13.54 14.23 -4.59
N GLU A 87 14.65 14.82 -4.13
CA GLU A 87 14.62 15.90 -3.14
C GLU A 87 13.80 17.10 -3.63
N GLU A 88 14.08 17.60 -4.83
CA GLU A 88 13.35 18.72 -5.40
C GLU A 88 11.90 18.37 -5.75
N GLN A 89 11.65 17.13 -6.16
CA GLN A 89 10.29 16.64 -6.43
C GLN A 89 9.46 16.55 -5.15
N TYR A 90 10.01 15.99 -4.07
CA TYR A 90 9.34 15.89 -2.77
C TYR A 90 9.12 17.28 -2.16
N ALA A 91 10.08 18.19 -2.32
CA ALA A 91 9.91 19.59 -1.92
C ALA A 91 8.77 20.29 -2.69
N LEU A 92 8.59 20.00 -3.98
CA LEU A 92 7.45 20.50 -4.76
C LEU A 92 6.12 19.98 -4.21
N ILE A 93 6.02 18.68 -3.89
CA ILE A 93 4.80 18.07 -3.34
C ILE A 93 4.43 18.75 -2.03
N HIS A 94 5.37 18.84 -1.08
CA HIS A 94 5.13 19.49 0.22
C HIS A 94 4.88 21.00 0.10
N LYS A 95 5.43 21.67 -0.92
CA LYS A 95 5.09 23.09 -1.19
C LYS A 95 3.63 23.25 -1.60
N LEU A 96 3.09 22.32 -2.41
CA LEU A 96 1.72 22.38 -2.91
C LEU A 96 0.71 21.86 -1.88
N GLN A 97 1.05 20.77 -1.19
CA GLN A 97 0.21 20.11 -0.20
C GLN A 97 1.09 19.66 1.00
N PRO A 98 1.31 20.52 2.01
CA PRO A 98 2.24 20.23 3.12
C PRO A 98 1.92 18.99 3.97
N SER A 99 0.68 18.50 3.91
CA SER A 99 0.23 17.31 4.65
C SER A 99 0.15 16.05 3.78
N CYS A 100 0.54 16.13 2.50
CA CYS A 100 0.51 15.01 1.57
C CYS A 100 1.69 14.07 1.87
N LEU A 101 1.39 12.81 2.19
CA LEU A 101 2.40 11.81 2.45
C LEU A 101 3.06 11.34 1.15
N ILE A 102 4.34 11.00 1.22
CA ILE A 102 5.10 10.47 0.09
C ILE A 102 5.56 9.05 0.43
N GLY A 103 5.31 8.10 -0.46
CA GLY A 103 5.90 6.76 -0.39
C GLY A 103 6.33 6.33 -1.77
N ASN A 104 7.39 5.53 -1.87
CA ASN A 104 7.93 5.06 -3.14
C ASN A 104 8.16 3.53 -3.12
N ASN A 105 7.48 2.81 -4.00
CA ASN A 105 7.53 1.36 -4.09
C ASN A 105 8.77 0.88 -4.85
N HIS A 106 9.93 1.13 -4.26
CA HIS A 106 11.21 0.77 -4.85
C HIS A 106 11.89 -0.43 -4.18
N HIS A 107 11.16 -1.13 -3.29
CA HIS A 107 11.60 -2.37 -2.63
C HIS A 107 12.92 -2.22 -1.84
N ARG A 108 13.14 -1.03 -1.26
CA ARG A 108 14.32 -0.72 -0.42
C ARG A 108 13.84 -0.05 0.86
N THR A 109 14.74 0.11 1.82
CA THR A 109 14.49 0.98 2.98
C THR A 109 14.25 2.41 2.50
N PRO A 110 13.32 3.17 3.12
CA PRO A 110 12.90 4.47 2.62
C PRO A 110 14.04 5.47 2.43
N TYR A 111 13.92 6.30 1.39
CA TYR A 111 14.81 7.43 1.18
C TYR A 111 14.41 8.65 2.01
N ALA A 112 15.32 9.61 2.15
CA ALA A 112 15.03 10.86 2.82
C ALA A 112 13.88 11.60 2.12
N GLY A 113 12.90 12.05 2.90
CA GLY A 113 11.70 12.74 2.41
C GLY A 113 10.50 11.83 2.14
N GLU A 114 10.63 10.51 2.28
CA GLU A 114 9.50 9.58 2.28
C GLU A 114 8.90 9.48 3.70
N ASP A 115 7.57 9.41 3.78
CA ASP A 115 6.80 9.45 5.03
C ASP A 115 6.32 8.08 5.49
N PHE A 116 6.35 7.07 4.62
CA PHE A 116 5.96 5.71 4.95
C PHE A 116 6.72 4.69 4.09
N GLN A 117 6.83 3.48 4.63
CA GLN A 117 7.49 2.36 3.97
C GLN A 117 6.46 1.38 3.42
N MET A 118 6.71 0.89 2.20
CA MET A 118 5.80 -0.04 1.53
C MET A 118 6.39 -1.45 1.44
N PHE A 119 5.52 -2.46 1.56
CA PHE A 119 5.83 -3.87 1.32
C PHE A 119 4.84 -4.43 0.30
N GLU A 120 5.36 -4.99 -0.80
CA GLU A 120 4.55 -5.47 -1.90
C GLU A 120 4.28 -6.97 -1.78
N ARG A 121 3.00 -7.35 -1.71
CA ARG A 121 2.52 -8.75 -1.61
C ARG A 121 3.10 -9.54 -0.43
N ASP A 122 3.68 -8.83 0.53
CA ASP A 122 4.31 -9.34 1.72
C ASP A 122 3.96 -8.46 2.91
N LEU A 123 3.87 -9.07 4.09
CA LEU A 123 3.79 -8.34 5.34
C LEU A 123 5.19 -7.87 5.79
N PRO A 124 5.32 -6.81 6.61
CA PRO A 124 6.62 -6.36 7.06
C PRO A 124 7.46 -7.47 7.69
N GLY A 125 8.69 -7.62 7.22
CA GLY A 125 9.64 -8.66 7.65
C GLY A 125 9.44 -10.02 6.98
N GLU A 126 8.50 -10.15 6.04
CA GLU A 126 8.39 -11.32 5.16
C GLU A 126 9.06 -11.03 3.81
N ASN A 127 9.32 -12.09 3.04
CA ASN A 127 9.84 -11.98 1.68
C ASN A 127 9.37 -13.18 0.83
N LYS A 128 8.07 -13.51 0.89
CA LYS A 128 7.50 -14.64 0.15
C LYS A 128 7.33 -14.30 -1.32
N ALA A 129 7.06 -13.03 -1.65
CA ALA A 129 6.95 -12.55 -3.01
C ALA A 129 8.32 -12.29 -3.66
N GLY A 130 9.38 -12.16 -2.85
CA GLY A 130 10.76 -11.96 -3.31
C GLY A 130 11.16 -10.49 -3.46
N PHE A 131 10.24 -9.55 -3.24
CA PHE A 131 10.48 -8.11 -3.38
C PHE A 131 11.16 -7.50 -2.15
N SER A 132 11.03 -8.09 -0.96
CA SER A 132 11.54 -7.52 0.29
C SER A 132 12.97 -7.96 0.65
N ALA A 133 13.66 -8.70 -0.23
CA ALA A 133 14.95 -9.37 0.05
C ALA A 133 16.08 -8.42 0.52
N GLY A 134 16.02 -7.14 0.15
CA GLY A 134 16.99 -6.11 0.51
C GLY A 134 16.42 -5.00 1.39
N GLN A 135 15.21 -5.15 1.90
CA GLN A 135 14.47 -4.09 2.58
C GLN A 135 14.44 -4.32 4.10
N GLY A 136 15.14 -3.48 4.85
CA GLY A 136 14.99 -3.41 6.31
C GLY A 136 13.69 -2.71 6.71
N ILE A 137 13.11 -3.06 7.86
CA ILE A 137 11.95 -2.36 8.43
C ILE A 137 12.45 -1.07 9.10
N SER A 138 11.93 0.07 8.67
CA SER A 138 12.23 1.40 9.21
C SER A 138 11.30 1.76 10.37
N GLU A 139 11.58 2.90 11.01
CA GLU A 139 10.74 3.48 12.06
C GLU A 139 9.54 4.28 11.51
N LEU A 140 9.44 4.43 10.18
CA LEU A 140 8.31 5.11 9.55
C LEU A 140 7.03 4.27 9.67
N PRO A 141 5.84 4.87 9.55
CA PRO A 141 4.61 4.13 9.29
C PRO A 141 4.79 3.13 8.13
N LEU A 142 4.19 1.94 8.29
CA LEU A 142 4.33 0.86 7.32
C LEU A 142 3.00 0.64 6.59
N GLU A 143 3.08 0.29 5.31
CA GLU A 143 1.93 -0.13 4.50
C GLU A 143 2.30 -1.41 3.74
N THR A 144 1.42 -2.40 3.76
CA THR A 144 1.46 -3.53 2.84
C THR A 144 0.44 -3.32 1.75
N CYS A 145 0.86 -3.38 0.49
CA CYS A 145 -0.06 -3.48 -0.64
C CYS A 145 -0.22 -4.94 -1.06
N GLU A 146 -1.46 -5.37 -1.30
CA GLU A 146 -1.78 -6.76 -1.65
C GLU A 146 -2.89 -6.80 -2.72
N THR A 147 -2.83 -7.80 -3.60
CA THR A 147 -3.84 -7.99 -4.66
C THR A 147 -4.99 -8.85 -4.16
N MET A 148 -6.23 -8.61 -4.64
CA MET A 148 -7.32 -9.54 -4.33
C MET A 148 -7.20 -10.88 -5.07
N ASN A 149 -6.58 -10.92 -6.23
CA ASN A 149 -6.21 -12.13 -6.98
C ASN A 149 -4.69 -12.16 -7.23
N GLY A 150 -4.20 -12.75 -8.31
CA GLY A 150 -2.79 -12.77 -8.67
C GLY A 150 -2.30 -11.52 -9.41
N MET A 151 -3.15 -10.53 -9.69
CA MET A 151 -2.84 -9.41 -10.58
C MET A 151 -3.23 -8.04 -9.97
N TRP A 152 -2.47 -7.00 -10.33
CA TRP A 152 -2.79 -5.61 -10.00
C TRP A 152 -3.90 -5.06 -10.91
N GLY A 153 -3.65 -5.10 -12.23
CA GLY A 153 -4.66 -4.77 -13.25
C GLY A 153 -5.66 -5.90 -13.49
N TYR A 154 -6.79 -5.59 -14.12
CA TYR A 154 -7.78 -6.59 -14.47
C TYR A 154 -7.21 -7.64 -15.44
N ARG A 155 -7.44 -8.91 -15.13
CA ARG A 155 -7.09 -10.05 -15.98
C ARG A 155 -8.28 -11.00 -16.03
N ILE A 156 -8.85 -11.17 -17.22
CA ILE A 156 -10.06 -12.00 -17.42
C ILE A 156 -9.85 -13.47 -17.01
N GLU A 157 -8.64 -13.99 -17.20
CA GLU A 157 -8.29 -15.37 -16.88
C GLU A 157 -8.06 -15.61 -15.38
N ASP A 158 -7.71 -14.57 -14.63
CA ASP A 158 -7.37 -14.70 -13.21
C ASP A 158 -8.59 -14.48 -12.32
N GLN A 159 -9.30 -15.58 -12.10
CA GLN A 159 -10.46 -15.65 -11.21
C GLN A 159 -10.10 -16.19 -9.82
N ASN A 160 -8.81 -16.35 -9.50
CA ASN A 160 -8.38 -16.91 -8.22
C ASN A 160 -8.34 -15.82 -7.13
N TYR A 161 -9.53 -15.34 -6.76
CA TYR A 161 -9.70 -14.35 -5.71
C TYR A 161 -9.46 -14.98 -4.33
N LYS A 162 -8.62 -14.32 -3.53
CA LYS A 162 -8.47 -14.59 -2.10
C LYS A 162 -9.85 -14.58 -1.44
N SER A 163 -10.11 -15.60 -0.63
CA SER A 163 -11.36 -15.73 0.12
C SER A 163 -11.53 -14.59 1.14
N PRO A 164 -12.76 -14.28 1.58
CA PRO A 164 -13.01 -13.30 2.63
C PRO A 164 -12.20 -13.58 3.92
N LYS A 165 -12.02 -14.86 4.27
CA LYS A 165 -11.18 -15.27 5.41
C LYS A 165 -9.74 -14.85 5.22
N GLU A 166 -9.15 -15.09 4.04
CA GLU A 166 -7.77 -14.69 3.74
C GLU A 166 -7.60 -13.17 3.78
N LEU A 167 -8.55 -12.41 3.24
CA LEU A 167 -8.52 -10.95 3.26
C LEU A 167 -8.57 -10.39 4.69
N ILE A 168 -9.46 -10.92 5.53
CA ILE A 168 -9.54 -10.55 6.95
C ILE A 168 -8.25 -10.92 7.67
N HIS A 169 -7.70 -12.12 7.42
CA HIS A 169 -6.45 -12.55 8.02
C HIS A 169 -5.28 -11.63 7.62
N TYR A 170 -5.21 -11.19 6.36
CA TYR A 170 -4.21 -10.21 5.93
C TYR A 170 -4.36 -8.88 6.65
N LEU A 171 -5.58 -8.34 6.75
CA LEU A 171 -5.85 -7.09 7.46
C LEU A 171 -5.40 -7.16 8.92
N VAL A 172 -5.80 -8.23 9.60
CA VAL A 172 -5.45 -8.45 11.00
C VAL A 172 -3.95 -8.61 11.18
N LYS A 173 -3.28 -9.40 10.33
CA LYS A 173 -1.82 -9.59 10.38
C LYS A 173 -1.06 -8.31 10.10
N ALA A 174 -1.50 -7.49 9.14
CA ALA A 174 -0.92 -6.18 8.87
C ALA A 174 -1.04 -5.28 10.11
N ALA A 175 -2.24 -5.16 10.69
CA ALA A 175 -2.45 -4.38 11.91
C ALA A 175 -1.58 -4.88 13.09
N GLY A 176 -1.47 -6.21 13.25
CA GLY A 176 -0.63 -6.83 14.28
C GLY A 176 0.87 -6.63 14.07
N LYS A 177 1.31 -6.36 12.83
CA LYS A 177 2.67 -5.94 12.47
C LYS A 177 2.83 -4.42 12.42
N ASN A 178 1.87 -3.68 13.00
CA ASN A 178 1.87 -2.22 13.04
C ASN A 178 1.89 -1.56 11.64
N ALA A 179 1.25 -2.19 10.67
CA ALA A 179 1.17 -1.73 9.28
C ALA A 179 -0.28 -1.53 8.82
N ASN A 180 -0.45 -0.63 7.86
CA ASN A 180 -1.67 -0.50 7.08
C ASN A 180 -1.76 -1.61 6.03
N LEU A 181 -2.99 -1.91 5.58
CA LEU A 181 -3.23 -2.76 4.42
C LEU A 181 -3.90 -1.95 3.30
N LEU A 182 -3.24 -1.88 2.14
CA LEU A 182 -3.78 -1.37 0.89
C LEU A 182 -4.20 -2.56 0.01
N MET A 183 -5.50 -2.84 -0.06
CA MET A 183 -6.04 -3.95 -0.84
C MET A 183 -6.43 -3.51 -2.24
N ASN A 184 -5.80 -4.07 -3.28
CA ASN A 184 -6.01 -3.70 -4.68
C ASN A 184 -7.20 -4.41 -5.33
N ILE A 185 -7.87 -3.70 -6.23
CA ILE A 185 -8.92 -4.22 -7.12
C ILE A 185 -8.69 -3.64 -8.51
N GLY A 186 -8.54 -4.50 -9.51
CA GLY A 186 -8.48 -4.08 -10.92
C GLY A 186 -9.89 -3.94 -11.51
N PRO A 187 -10.36 -2.71 -11.85
CA PRO A 187 -11.64 -2.53 -12.52
C PRO A 187 -11.63 -3.15 -13.92
N GLN A 188 -12.80 -3.61 -14.35
CA GLN A 188 -13.02 -4.12 -15.70
C GLN A 188 -12.90 -2.98 -16.75
N PRO A 189 -12.67 -3.30 -18.04
CA PRO A 189 -12.60 -2.29 -19.10
C PRO A 189 -13.85 -1.43 -19.26
N ASN A 190 -15.02 -1.91 -18.80
CA ASN A 190 -16.28 -1.16 -18.78
C ASN A 190 -16.41 -0.22 -17.56
N GLY A 191 -15.41 -0.17 -16.68
CA GLY A 191 -15.38 0.66 -15.47
C GLY A 191 -16.00 0.00 -14.23
N GLU A 192 -16.60 -1.19 -14.36
CA GLU A 192 -17.20 -1.89 -13.21
C GLU A 192 -16.14 -2.66 -12.40
N LEU A 193 -16.33 -2.72 -11.08
CA LEU A 193 -15.54 -3.62 -10.24
C LEU A 193 -15.96 -5.08 -10.47
N PRO A 194 -15.04 -6.06 -10.47
CA PRO A 194 -15.38 -7.48 -10.55
C PRO A 194 -16.37 -7.89 -9.46
N ALA A 195 -17.43 -8.61 -9.83
CA ALA A 195 -18.51 -8.98 -8.90
C ALA A 195 -18.01 -9.76 -7.68
N THR A 196 -17.09 -10.70 -7.88
CA THR A 196 -16.46 -11.49 -6.80
C THR A 196 -15.68 -10.60 -5.82
N ALA A 197 -14.94 -9.61 -6.33
CA ALA A 197 -14.22 -8.65 -5.48
C ALA A 197 -15.20 -7.86 -4.60
N VAL A 198 -16.29 -7.36 -5.18
CA VAL A 198 -17.34 -6.63 -4.47
C VAL A 198 -18.02 -7.50 -3.42
N GLU A 199 -18.32 -8.75 -3.74
CA GLU A 199 -18.91 -9.70 -2.79
C GLU A 199 -17.97 -9.95 -1.59
N HIS A 200 -16.70 -10.24 -1.85
CA HIS A 200 -15.72 -10.50 -0.79
C HIS A 200 -15.52 -9.26 0.09
N LEU A 201 -15.43 -8.06 -0.48
CA LEU A 201 -15.34 -6.82 0.28
C LEU A 201 -16.58 -6.56 1.15
N LYS A 202 -17.78 -6.91 0.69
CA LYS A 202 -18.99 -6.82 1.54
C LYS A 202 -18.87 -7.73 2.76
N GLN A 203 -18.29 -8.91 2.62
CA GLN A 203 -18.07 -9.84 3.74
C GLN A 203 -16.99 -9.32 4.70
N VAL A 204 -15.89 -8.75 4.18
CA VAL A 204 -14.89 -8.03 4.99
C VAL A 204 -15.55 -6.86 5.73
N GLY A 205 -16.39 -6.08 5.07
CA GLY A 205 -17.13 -4.96 5.68
C GLY A 205 -18.06 -5.41 6.82
N LYS A 206 -18.76 -6.54 6.65
CA LYS A 206 -19.57 -7.15 7.75
C LYS A 206 -18.70 -7.49 8.96
N TRP A 207 -17.54 -8.09 8.76
CA TRP A 207 -16.60 -8.38 9.84
C TRP A 207 -16.07 -7.10 10.51
N MET A 208 -15.72 -6.09 9.71
CA MET A 208 -15.25 -4.79 10.20
C MET A 208 -16.30 -4.03 11.01
N ASN A 209 -17.59 -4.17 10.70
CA ASN A 209 -18.65 -3.57 11.51
C ASN A 209 -18.71 -4.15 12.92
N GLN A 210 -18.36 -5.42 13.09
CA GLN A 210 -18.37 -6.09 14.40
C GLN A 210 -17.04 -5.91 15.14
N TYR A 211 -15.91 -6.07 14.44
CA TYR A 211 -14.58 -6.15 15.05
C TYR A 211 -13.66 -4.98 14.71
N GLY A 212 -14.15 -3.96 13.99
CA GLY A 212 -13.33 -2.84 13.51
C GLY A 212 -12.65 -2.05 14.62
N GLU A 213 -13.16 -2.05 15.85
CA GLU A 213 -12.49 -1.41 17.00
C GLU A 213 -11.12 -2.02 17.33
N THR A 214 -10.91 -3.28 16.94
CA THR A 214 -9.67 -4.03 17.13
C THR A 214 -8.61 -3.70 16.06
N ILE A 215 -9.00 -2.93 15.04
CA ILE A 215 -8.15 -2.49 13.92
C ILE A 215 -7.99 -0.97 13.94
N TYR A 216 -9.10 -0.22 13.89
CA TYR A 216 -9.08 1.23 13.78
C TYR A 216 -8.53 1.95 15.02
N GLY A 217 -7.50 2.75 14.81
CA GLY A 217 -6.83 3.52 15.86
C GLY A 217 -6.01 2.64 16.81
N THR A 218 -5.65 1.43 16.38
CA THR A 218 -4.74 0.56 17.12
C THR A 218 -3.28 0.75 16.70
N ARG A 219 -2.38 0.11 17.45
CA ARG A 219 -0.99 -0.18 17.08
C ARG A 219 -0.74 -1.68 17.16
N GLY A 220 0.39 -2.14 16.64
CA GLY A 220 0.89 -3.49 16.91
C GLY A 220 0.91 -3.76 18.42
N GLY A 221 0.39 -4.91 18.83
CA GLY A 221 0.25 -5.27 20.24
C GLY A 221 1.54 -5.83 20.85
N ASP A 222 1.47 -6.09 22.16
CA ASP A 222 2.65 -6.52 22.94
C ASP A 222 3.04 -7.99 22.68
N VAL A 223 2.12 -8.77 22.11
CA VAL A 223 2.35 -10.17 21.77
C VAL A 223 2.83 -10.21 20.33
N VAL A 224 4.09 -10.60 20.16
CA VAL A 224 4.71 -10.73 18.84
C VAL A 224 3.91 -11.69 17.96
N PRO A 225 3.79 -11.42 16.65
CA PRO A 225 3.12 -12.32 15.72
C PRO A 225 3.60 -13.76 15.83
N HIS A 226 2.66 -14.70 15.84
CA HIS A 226 2.90 -16.14 15.88
C HIS A 226 2.08 -16.86 14.81
N THR A 227 2.32 -18.16 14.64
CA THR A 227 1.55 -19.02 13.74
C THR A 227 0.04 -19.00 14.00
N TRP A 228 -0.36 -18.93 15.29
CA TRP A 228 -1.78 -18.93 15.67
C TRP A 228 -2.48 -17.60 15.45
N GLY A 229 -1.74 -16.48 15.33
CA GLY A 229 -2.35 -15.16 15.30
C GLY A 229 -1.42 -14.01 15.72
N VAL A 230 -2.04 -12.86 16.01
CA VAL A 230 -1.35 -11.60 16.32
C VAL A 230 -2.08 -10.82 17.42
N SER A 231 -1.49 -9.73 17.88
CA SER A 231 -2.15 -8.80 18.80
C SER A 231 -2.14 -7.36 18.30
N THR A 232 -3.16 -6.59 18.67
CA THR A 232 -3.22 -5.14 18.48
C THR A 232 -3.54 -4.45 19.80
N ARG A 233 -3.18 -3.17 19.95
CA ARG A 233 -3.39 -2.41 21.19
C ARG A 233 -4.05 -1.06 20.92
N LYS A 234 -4.97 -0.67 21.79
CA LYS A 234 -5.59 0.66 21.86
C LYS A 234 -5.67 1.13 23.30
N GLY A 235 -4.76 2.00 23.71
CA GLY A 235 -4.63 2.41 25.11
C GLY A 235 -4.35 1.21 26.02
N ASP A 236 -5.22 1.00 27.00
CA ASP A 236 -5.13 -0.11 27.96
C ASP A 236 -5.78 -1.41 27.46
N ARG A 237 -6.42 -1.40 26.28
CA ARG A 237 -7.03 -2.59 25.66
C ARG A 237 -6.01 -3.30 24.76
N LEU A 238 -5.76 -4.56 25.06
CA LEU A 238 -5.02 -5.49 24.21
C LEU A 238 -6.02 -6.43 23.55
N PHE A 239 -5.99 -6.52 22.22
CA PHE A 239 -6.80 -7.43 21.43
C PHE A 239 -5.93 -8.58 20.96
N ILE A 240 -6.41 -9.81 21.17
CA ILE A 240 -5.76 -11.03 20.71
C ILE A 240 -6.57 -11.58 19.55
N HIS A 241 -5.94 -11.69 18.39
CA HIS A 241 -6.57 -12.19 17.19
C HIS A 241 -6.13 -13.62 16.94
N ILE A 242 -7.02 -14.57 17.24
CA ILE A 242 -6.77 -15.99 17.04
C ILE A 242 -7.21 -16.35 15.63
N LEU A 243 -6.25 -16.62 14.75
CA LEU A 243 -6.48 -16.87 13.32
C LEU A 243 -6.43 -18.36 12.98
N ASP A 244 -5.53 -19.09 13.64
CA ASP A 244 -5.27 -20.50 13.36
C ASP A 244 -4.67 -21.23 14.58
N LEU A 245 -5.46 -21.38 15.65
CA LEU A 245 -5.04 -22.12 16.83
C LEU A 245 -5.34 -23.61 16.66
N GLN A 246 -4.30 -24.44 16.74
CA GLN A 246 -4.40 -25.90 16.63
C GLN A 246 -4.58 -26.59 17.98
N ASP A 247 -4.21 -25.91 19.07
CA ASP A 247 -4.28 -26.41 20.44
C ASP A 247 -5.59 -26.00 21.14
N ASP A 248 -5.98 -26.75 22.17
CA ASP A 248 -7.17 -26.42 22.99
C ASP A 248 -7.00 -25.19 23.88
N ALA A 249 -5.75 -24.75 24.08
CA ALA A 249 -5.41 -23.63 24.95
C ALA A 249 -4.28 -22.78 24.37
N LEU A 250 -4.38 -21.46 24.58
CA LEU A 250 -3.36 -20.50 24.20
C LEU A 250 -2.76 -19.83 25.44
N TYR A 251 -1.45 -19.96 25.63
CA TYR A 251 -0.72 -19.24 26.66
C TYR A 251 -0.17 -17.92 26.10
N ILE A 252 -0.47 -16.81 26.76
CA ILE A 252 -0.03 -15.48 26.34
C ILE A 252 0.79 -14.85 27.47
N PRO A 253 2.13 -14.72 27.30
CA PRO A 253 2.98 -14.12 28.31
C PRO A 253 2.77 -12.60 28.33
N LEU A 254 1.98 -12.11 29.28
CA LEU A 254 1.72 -10.67 29.46
C LEU A 254 2.51 -10.12 30.64
N LYS A 255 3.23 -9.02 30.41
CA LYS A 255 3.95 -8.30 31.47
C LYS A 255 2.98 -7.59 32.45
N ALA A 256 1.81 -7.21 31.96
CA ALA A 256 0.80 -6.50 32.74
C ALA A 256 -0.29 -7.46 33.27
N LYS A 257 -0.85 -7.12 34.43
CA LYS A 257 -1.97 -7.87 35.03
C LYS A 257 -3.25 -7.66 34.19
N VAL A 258 -3.86 -8.75 33.76
CA VAL A 258 -5.15 -8.73 33.07
C VAL A 258 -6.27 -8.44 34.07
N LYS A 259 -7.00 -7.33 33.87
CA LYS A 259 -8.17 -6.99 34.70
C LYS A 259 -9.41 -7.81 34.31
N LYS A 260 -9.62 -8.02 33.01
CA LYS A 260 -10.76 -8.74 32.43
C LYS A 260 -10.37 -9.27 31.05
N ALA A 261 -10.84 -10.45 30.69
CA ALA A 261 -10.81 -10.99 29.33
C ALA A 261 -12.26 -11.16 28.84
N ILE A 262 -12.52 -10.80 27.58
CA ILE A 262 -13.83 -10.89 26.95
C ILE A 262 -13.60 -11.43 25.54
N GLN A 263 -14.49 -12.32 25.09
CA GLN A 263 -14.54 -12.83 23.74
C GLN A 263 -15.45 -11.98 22.86
#